data_AF-A0A522CPW5-F1
#
_entry.id   AF-A0A522CPW5-F1
#
_cell.length_a   1.000
_cell.length_b   1.000
_cell.length_c   1.000
_cell.angle_alpha   90.00
_cell.angle_beta   90.00
_cell.angle_gamma   90.00
#
_symmetry.space_group_name_H-M   'P 1'
#
loop_
_entity.id
_entity.type
_entity.pdbx_description
1 polymer ?
#
loop_
_entity_poly.entity_id
_entity_poly.type
_entity_poly.pdbx_seq_one_letter_code
_entity_poly.pdbx_strand_id
1 'polypeptide(L)'
;MKRVLLVILIGIFTVTGPPGIPEGVSEVAGASESFRKIEDLYIRWNRGWFGSGHYYERKLHAALLEYLGLPLETGGDYLLIYPETVEQNVYVCRLNFGGWCIIRGELAADSLKAVTGDKPGALRSWWRSGRMCSLSGTLKRFSLERGNPARVTLYMDGLTIRERAQGK
;
A
#
# COMPACT_ATOMS: atom_id res chain seq x y z
N MET A 1 -7.73 -23.84 -65.90
CA MET A 1 -6.68 -23.07 -65.21
C MET A 1 -6.85 -23.25 -63.70
N LYS A 2 -5.91 -23.94 -63.06
CA LYS A 2 -5.96 -24.37 -61.65
C LYS A 2 -5.64 -23.19 -60.72
N ARG A 3 -6.53 -22.86 -59.77
CA ARG A 3 -6.24 -21.94 -58.66
C ARG A 3 -5.80 -22.77 -57.45
N VAL A 4 -4.55 -22.59 -57.06
CA VAL A 4 -3.92 -23.26 -55.92
C VAL A 4 -4.39 -22.56 -54.64
N LEU A 5 -4.98 -23.33 -53.72
CA LEU A 5 -5.41 -22.88 -52.41
C LEU A 5 -4.20 -22.90 -51.47
N LEU A 6 -3.72 -21.73 -51.05
CA LEU A 6 -2.64 -21.60 -50.08
C LEU A 6 -3.23 -21.75 -48.67
N VAL A 7 -3.08 -22.92 -48.05
CA VAL A 7 -3.46 -23.16 -46.66
C VAL A 7 -2.30 -22.71 -45.76
N ILE A 8 -2.48 -21.59 -45.07
CA ILE A 8 -1.54 -21.12 -44.05
C ILE A 8 -1.84 -21.88 -42.75
N LEU A 9 -1.00 -22.86 -42.42
CA LEU A 9 -0.96 -23.50 -41.11
C LEU A 9 -0.37 -22.51 -40.09
N ILE A 10 -1.23 -21.94 -39.24
CA ILE A 10 -0.78 -21.21 -38.04
C ILE A 10 -0.53 -22.28 -36.97
N GLY A 11 0.75 -22.53 -36.70
CA GLY A 11 1.18 -23.42 -35.63
C GLY A 11 0.72 -22.88 -34.27
N ILE A 12 -0.03 -23.70 -33.55
CA ILE A 12 -0.39 -23.46 -32.15
C ILE A 12 0.88 -23.73 -31.33
N PHE A 13 1.61 -22.68 -30.97
CA PHE A 13 2.61 -22.76 -29.91
C PHE A 13 1.86 -22.87 -28.58
N THR A 14 1.69 -24.10 -28.09
CA THR A 14 1.38 -24.34 -26.68
C THR A 14 2.62 -23.97 -25.88
N VAL A 15 2.67 -22.73 -25.37
CA VAL A 15 3.60 -22.34 -24.31
C VAL A 15 3.21 -23.13 -23.07
N THR A 16 3.92 -24.23 -22.82
CA THR A 16 3.91 -24.90 -21.52
C THR A 16 4.54 -23.95 -20.51
N GLY A 17 3.69 -23.19 -19.82
CA GLY A 17 4.10 -22.44 -18.63
C GLY A 17 4.60 -23.40 -17.55
N PRO A 18 5.63 -23.03 -16.77
CA PRO A 18 6.11 -23.85 -15.67
C PRO A 18 5.02 -24.04 -14.60
N PRO A 19 5.07 -25.14 -13.83
CA PRO A 19 4.03 -25.50 -12.88
C PRO A 19 4.01 -24.50 -11.72
N GLY A 20 2.83 -23.88 -11.52
CA GLY A 20 2.32 -23.37 -10.24
C GLY A 20 3.29 -22.60 -9.35
N ILE A 21 3.50 -21.32 -9.65
CA ILE A 21 3.80 -20.35 -8.58
C ILE A 21 2.45 -19.98 -7.96
N PRO A 22 2.25 -20.08 -6.63
CA PRO A 22 1.04 -19.60 -6.00
C PRO A 22 0.90 -18.09 -6.29
N GLU A 23 -0.16 -17.76 -7.02
CA GLU A 23 -0.50 -16.44 -7.57
C GLU A 23 -0.53 -15.33 -6.50
N GLY A 24 -0.57 -15.69 -5.21
CA GLY A 24 -0.56 -14.75 -4.09
C GLY A 24 0.81 -14.34 -3.51
N VAL A 25 1.93 -14.97 -3.89
CA VAL A 25 3.25 -14.63 -3.28
C VAL A 25 4.00 -13.57 -4.10
N SER A 26 3.82 -13.58 -5.43
CA SER A 26 4.45 -12.63 -6.35
C SER A 26 3.89 -11.20 -6.21
N GLU A 27 2.58 -11.07 -6.01
CA GLU A 27 1.90 -9.77 -5.96
C GLU A 27 2.19 -9.03 -4.64
N VAL A 28 2.26 -9.78 -3.54
CA VAL A 28 2.56 -9.27 -2.18
C VAL A 28 4.00 -8.77 -2.05
N ALA A 29 4.97 -9.48 -2.64
CA ALA A 29 6.35 -9.02 -2.69
C ALA A 29 6.47 -7.67 -3.43
N GLY A 30 5.76 -7.52 -4.56
CA GLY A 30 5.71 -6.27 -5.32
C GLY A 30 5.05 -5.11 -4.56
N ALA A 31 4.01 -5.37 -3.79
CA ALA A 31 3.29 -4.34 -3.03
C ALA A 31 4.14 -3.72 -1.91
N SER A 32 4.90 -4.55 -1.18
CA SER A 32 5.82 -4.11 -0.13
C SER A 32 7.04 -3.36 -0.69
N GLU A 33 7.61 -3.86 -1.80
CA GLU A 33 8.72 -3.19 -2.49
C GLU A 33 8.30 -1.82 -3.05
N SER A 34 7.10 -1.73 -3.61
CA SER A 34 6.53 -0.47 -4.10
C SER A 34 6.40 0.56 -2.98
N PHE A 35 5.91 0.15 -1.81
CA PHE A 35 5.84 1.02 -0.64
C PHE A 35 7.22 1.48 -0.17
N ARG A 36 8.20 0.57 -0.13
CA ARG A 36 9.59 0.91 0.23
C ARG A 36 10.21 1.93 -0.73
N LYS A 37 9.94 1.82 -2.03
CA LYS A 37 10.39 2.81 -3.04
C LYS A 37 9.79 4.19 -2.79
N ILE A 38 8.50 4.25 -2.39
CA ILE A 38 7.85 5.52 -2.00
C ILE A 38 8.57 6.12 -0.79
N GLU A 39 8.87 5.32 0.23
CA GLU A 39 9.59 5.76 1.43
C GLU A 39 11.00 6.30 1.11
N ASP A 40 11.77 5.58 0.28
CA ASP A 40 13.11 6.02 -0.13
C ASP A 40 13.08 7.37 -0.86
N LEU A 41 12.09 7.55 -1.74
CA LEU A 41 11.89 8.81 -2.46
C LEU A 41 11.47 9.94 -1.51
N TYR A 42 10.59 9.66 -0.55
CA TYR A 42 10.22 10.62 0.50
C TYR A 42 11.43 11.06 1.32
N ILE A 43 12.26 10.12 1.80
CA ILE A 43 13.44 10.44 2.61
C ILE A 43 14.37 11.39 1.85
N ARG A 44 14.58 11.16 0.56
CA ARG A 44 15.41 12.02 -0.29
C ARG A 44 14.77 13.38 -0.56
N TRP A 45 13.45 13.43 -0.72
CA TRP A 45 12.70 14.67 -0.84
C TRP A 45 12.80 15.52 0.43
N ASN A 46 12.57 14.92 1.60
CA ASN A 46 12.55 15.60 2.89
C ASN A 46 13.95 16.00 3.38
N ARG A 47 15.00 15.23 3.06
CA ARG A 47 16.40 15.55 3.42
C ARG A 47 17.13 16.44 2.40
N GLY A 48 16.59 16.60 1.19
CA GLY A 48 17.31 17.25 0.09
C GLY A 48 17.60 18.73 0.36
N TRP A 49 18.88 19.12 0.33
CA TRP A 49 19.28 20.53 0.28
C TRP A 49 18.97 21.17 -1.08
N PHE A 50 18.86 22.51 -1.07
CA PHE A 50 18.37 23.37 -2.16
C PHE A 50 18.65 22.83 -3.57
N GLY A 51 17.57 22.65 -4.36
CA GLY A 51 17.60 22.13 -5.73
C GLY A 51 17.28 20.63 -5.86
N SER A 52 17.82 19.78 -4.97
CA SER A 52 17.58 18.32 -5.02
C SER A 52 16.18 17.92 -4.54
N GLY A 53 15.59 18.68 -3.61
CA GLY A 53 14.25 18.41 -3.07
C GLY A 53 13.17 18.40 -4.15
N HIS A 54 13.11 19.42 -5.01
CA HIS A 54 12.11 19.48 -6.09
C HIS A 54 12.28 18.35 -7.12
N TYR A 55 13.52 17.90 -7.35
CA TYR A 55 13.77 16.73 -8.18
C TYR A 55 13.17 15.45 -7.58
N TYR A 56 13.41 15.20 -6.29
CA TYR A 56 12.87 14.01 -5.62
C TYR A 56 11.37 14.08 -5.38
N GLU A 57 10.80 15.27 -5.22
CA GLU A 57 9.35 15.47 -5.18
C GLU A 57 8.69 15.06 -6.49
N ARG A 58 9.23 15.49 -7.64
CA ARG A 58 8.72 15.08 -8.95
C ARG A 58 8.84 13.56 -9.15
N LYS A 59 9.94 12.96 -8.68
CA LYS A 59 10.11 11.49 -8.72
C LYS A 59 9.11 10.76 -7.83
N LEU A 60 8.90 11.25 -6.62
CA LEU A 60 7.91 10.71 -5.70
C LEU A 60 6.51 10.81 -6.29
N HIS A 61 6.16 11.97 -6.85
CA HIS A 61 4.88 12.19 -7.52
C HIS A 61 4.70 11.25 -8.71
N ALA A 62 5.72 11.08 -9.56
CA ALA A 62 5.67 10.16 -10.70
C ALA A 62 5.48 8.71 -10.24
N ALA A 63 6.23 8.26 -9.23
CA ALA A 63 6.06 6.92 -8.67
C ALA A 63 4.65 6.71 -8.09
N LEU A 64 4.10 7.70 -7.37
CA LEU A 64 2.74 7.61 -6.83
C LEU A 64 1.67 7.57 -7.91
N LEU A 65 1.88 8.24 -9.05
CA LEU A 65 1.00 8.12 -10.23
C LEU A 65 1.05 6.71 -10.83
N GLU A 66 2.25 6.12 -10.94
CA GLU A 66 2.43 4.74 -11.43
C GLU A 66 1.73 3.72 -10.53
N TYR A 67 1.64 3.99 -9.23
CA TYR A 67 1.01 3.11 -8.25
C TYR A 67 -0.49 3.30 -8.08
N LEU A 68 -1.12 4.25 -8.80
CA LEU A 68 -2.57 4.39 -8.75
C LEU A 68 -3.28 3.13 -9.26
N GLY A 69 -4.23 2.64 -8.48
CA GLY A 69 -4.97 1.42 -8.76
C GLY A 69 -4.22 0.13 -8.45
N LEU A 70 -2.98 0.21 -7.95
CA LEU A 70 -2.17 -0.96 -7.58
C LEU A 70 -2.22 -1.24 -6.06
N PRO A 71 -2.02 -2.50 -5.65
CA PRO A 71 -1.89 -2.85 -4.25
C PRO A 71 -0.60 -2.29 -3.65
N LEU A 72 -0.69 -1.76 -2.43
CA LEU A 72 0.45 -1.38 -1.60
C LEU A 72 0.34 -2.09 -0.25
N GLU A 73 1.49 -2.45 0.31
CA GLU A 73 1.60 -2.97 1.67
C GLU A 73 2.69 -2.21 2.43
N THR A 74 2.36 -1.74 3.62
CA THR A 74 3.32 -1.04 4.48
C THR A 74 4.19 -2.01 5.25
N GLY A 75 5.31 -1.49 5.79
CA GLY A 75 6.01 -2.15 6.88
C GLY A 75 5.15 -2.30 8.14
N GLY A 76 5.65 -3.06 9.12
CA GLY A 76 4.97 -3.36 10.38
C GLY A 76 5.20 -2.34 11.50
N ASP A 77 5.34 -1.06 11.17
CA ASP A 77 5.72 0.03 12.09
C ASP A 77 4.62 1.11 12.21
N TYR A 78 3.40 0.79 11.78
CA TYR A 78 2.27 1.71 11.82
C TYR A 78 1.43 1.56 13.07
N LEU A 79 1.02 2.70 13.61
CA LEU A 79 -0.02 2.78 14.64
C LEU A 79 -1.35 3.14 14.00
N LEU A 80 -2.40 2.45 14.43
CA LEU A 80 -3.77 2.82 14.13
C LEU A 80 -4.16 4.01 15.02
N ILE A 81 -4.20 5.22 14.45
CA ILE A 81 -4.48 6.46 15.18
C ILE A 81 -5.82 7.00 14.71
N TYR A 82 -6.89 6.47 15.33
CA TYR A 82 -8.23 7.08 15.36
C TYR A 82 -9.10 6.94 14.09
N PRO A 83 -10.40 6.64 14.23
CA PRO A 83 -11.45 7.08 13.32
C PRO A 83 -12.00 8.45 13.76
N GLU A 84 -12.05 9.44 12.85
CA GLU A 84 -12.51 10.82 13.15
C GLU A 84 -13.95 10.88 13.71
N THR A 85 -14.76 9.85 13.45
CA THR A 85 -16.07 9.58 14.09
C THR A 85 -16.35 8.07 13.99
N VAL A 86 -17.00 7.46 15.00
CA VAL A 86 -17.35 6.01 15.00
C VAL A 86 -18.31 5.63 13.86
N GLU A 87 -19.02 6.63 13.32
CA GLU A 87 -19.98 6.51 12.22
C GLU A 87 -19.31 6.50 10.83
N GLN A 88 -18.06 6.94 10.74
CA GLN A 88 -17.29 6.95 9.50
C GLN A 88 -16.22 5.87 9.60
N ASN A 89 -16.33 4.81 8.80
CA ASN A 89 -15.34 3.73 8.72
C ASN A 89 -13.98 4.19 8.15
N VAL A 90 -13.68 5.49 8.13
CA VAL A 90 -12.43 6.04 7.60
C VAL A 90 -11.40 6.08 8.72
N TYR A 91 -10.37 5.24 8.59
CA TYR A 91 -9.29 5.14 9.56
C TYR A 91 -8.10 5.97 9.12
N VAL A 92 -7.49 6.64 10.08
CA VAL A 92 -6.20 7.31 9.90
C VAL A 92 -5.13 6.44 10.54
N CYS A 93 -4.20 5.94 9.74
CA CYS A 93 -3.00 5.28 10.24
C CYS A 93 -1.82 6.21 10.12
N ARG A 94 -1.02 6.29 11.16
CA ARG A 94 0.20 7.10 11.20
C ARG A 94 1.37 6.23 11.64
N LEU A 95 2.51 6.45 11.00
CA LEU A 95 3.78 5.85 11.44
C LEU A 95 4.07 6.22 12.90
N ASN A 96 4.57 5.25 13.68
CA ASN A 96 4.96 5.51 15.07
C ASN A 96 6.12 6.53 15.17
N PHE A 97 7.00 6.56 14.15
CA PHE A 97 8.15 7.45 14.09
C PHE A 97 8.15 8.32 12.83
N GLY A 98 8.34 9.63 12.96
CA GLY A 98 8.55 10.55 11.84
C GLY A 98 7.30 11.05 11.12
N GLY A 99 6.14 10.42 11.27
CA GLY A 99 4.84 10.96 10.83
C GLY A 99 4.75 11.36 9.36
N TRP A 100 5.62 10.78 8.52
CA TRP A 100 5.78 11.21 7.14
C TRP A 100 4.66 10.72 6.22
N CYS A 101 4.17 9.50 6.48
CA CYS A 101 3.11 8.88 5.72
C CYS A 101 1.85 8.77 6.58
N ILE A 102 0.74 9.26 6.04
CA ILE A 102 -0.60 9.10 6.60
C ILE A 102 -1.39 8.21 5.64
N ILE A 103 -1.93 7.11 6.13
CA ILE A 103 -2.81 6.24 5.35
C ILE A 103 -4.23 6.49 5.77
N ARG A 104 -5.09 6.73 4.79
CA ARG A 104 -6.53 6.96 4.96
C ARG A 104 -7.29 5.93 4.14
N GLY A 105 -8.28 5.29 4.73
CA GLY A 105 -9.08 4.30 4.01
C GLY A 105 -10.15 3.68 4.85
N GLU A 106 -11.10 3.04 4.19
CA GLU A 106 -12.11 2.22 4.85
C GLU A 106 -11.54 0.84 5.18
N LEU A 107 -11.61 0.45 6.46
CA LEU A 107 -11.20 -0.88 6.88
C LEU A 107 -12.24 -1.91 6.49
N ALA A 108 -11.79 -3.01 5.90
CA ALA A 108 -12.64 -4.16 5.67
C ALA A 108 -13.17 -4.71 7.02
N ALA A 109 -14.48 -4.98 7.08
CA ALA A 109 -15.14 -5.46 8.30
C ALA A 109 -14.48 -6.73 8.87
N ASP A 110 -13.97 -7.60 8.01
CA ASP A 110 -13.30 -8.84 8.41
C ASP A 110 -11.92 -8.58 9.05
N SER A 111 -11.17 -7.61 8.52
CA SER A 111 -9.93 -7.15 9.16
C SER A 111 -10.20 -6.48 10.50
N LEU A 112 -11.30 -5.73 10.61
CA LEU A 112 -11.71 -5.13 11.87
C LEU A 112 -11.97 -6.22 12.92
N LYS A 113 -12.75 -7.25 12.57
CA LYS A 113 -13.04 -8.40 13.46
C LYS A 113 -11.79 -9.18 13.84
N ALA A 114 -10.85 -9.37 12.92
CA ALA A 114 -9.58 -10.05 13.23
C ALA A 114 -8.76 -9.30 14.30
N VAL A 115 -8.87 -7.98 14.33
CA VAL A 115 -8.15 -7.08 15.24
C VAL A 115 -8.92 -6.90 16.56
N THR A 116 -10.25 -6.76 16.53
CA THR A 116 -11.07 -6.47 17.71
C THR A 116 -11.71 -7.68 18.38
N GLY A 117 -11.79 -8.80 17.67
CA GLY A 117 -12.79 -9.83 17.95
C GLY A 117 -14.22 -9.25 17.89
N ASP A 118 -15.13 -9.84 18.68
CA ASP A 118 -16.54 -9.42 18.77
C ASP A 118 -16.78 -8.20 19.68
N LYS A 119 -15.72 -7.54 20.17
CA LYS A 119 -15.83 -6.45 21.16
C LYS A 119 -15.58 -5.09 20.50
N PRO A 120 -16.61 -4.26 20.25
CA PRO A 120 -16.43 -2.95 19.63
C PRO A 120 -15.51 -2.00 20.43
N GLY A 121 -15.44 -2.16 21.76
CA GLY A 121 -14.51 -1.42 22.62
C GLY A 121 -13.02 -1.75 22.42
N ALA A 122 -12.70 -2.86 21.73
CA ALA A 122 -11.33 -3.30 21.53
C ALA A 122 -10.53 -2.39 20.58
N LEU A 123 -11.18 -1.70 19.62
CA LEU A 123 -10.52 -0.65 18.80
C LEU A 123 -9.98 0.48 19.66
N ARG A 124 -10.77 0.92 20.64
CA ARG A 124 -10.40 1.96 21.59
C ARG A 124 -9.26 1.50 22.53
N SER A 125 -9.14 0.20 22.75
CA SER A 125 -8.02 -0.38 23.49
C SER A 125 -6.78 -0.53 22.60
N TRP A 126 -6.95 -0.97 21.36
CA TRP A 126 -5.85 -1.21 20.42
C TRP A 126 -5.02 0.05 20.17
N TRP A 127 -5.66 1.20 19.90
CA TRP A 127 -4.88 2.43 19.71
C TRP A 127 -4.07 2.81 20.96
N ARG A 128 -4.63 2.58 22.16
CA ARG A 128 -3.94 2.85 23.44
C ARG A 128 -2.85 1.83 23.73
N SER A 129 -2.96 0.63 23.17
CA SER A 129 -2.02 -0.46 23.43
C SER A 129 -0.66 -0.26 22.77
N GLY A 130 -0.53 0.70 21.83
CA GLY A 130 0.72 0.91 21.10
C GLY A 130 1.10 -0.25 20.18
N ARG A 131 0.16 -1.15 19.88
CA ARG A 131 0.39 -2.29 18.98
C ARG A 131 0.65 -1.80 17.56
N MET A 132 1.75 -2.27 16.99
CA MET A 132 2.13 -1.98 15.62
C MET A 132 1.49 -2.95 14.65
N CYS A 133 1.19 -2.45 13.46
CA CYS A 133 0.58 -3.23 12.40
C CYS A 133 1.22 -2.91 11.04
N SER A 134 1.05 -3.82 10.09
CA SER A 134 1.14 -3.52 8.67
C SER A 134 -0.26 -3.32 8.08
N LEU A 135 -0.32 -2.52 7.03
CA LEU A 135 -1.53 -2.13 6.34
C LEU A 135 -1.37 -2.48 4.87
N SER A 136 -2.39 -3.05 4.27
CA SER A 136 -2.43 -3.28 2.82
C SER A 136 -3.75 -2.83 2.23
N GLY A 137 -3.74 -2.49 0.95
CA GLY A 137 -4.91 -2.02 0.22
C GLY A 137 -4.52 -1.45 -1.14
N THR A 138 -5.50 -0.96 -1.89
CA THR A 138 -5.26 -0.42 -3.24
C THR A 138 -5.18 1.10 -3.21
N LEU A 139 -4.11 1.69 -3.75
CA LEU A 139 -3.96 3.15 -3.78
C LEU A 139 -4.99 3.78 -4.74
N LYS A 140 -5.84 4.68 -4.25
CA LYS A 140 -6.83 5.41 -5.07
C LYS A 140 -6.42 6.83 -5.41
N ARG A 141 -5.85 7.53 -4.43
CA ARG A 141 -5.38 8.91 -4.59
C ARG A 141 -4.31 9.20 -3.56
N PHE A 142 -3.57 10.29 -3.75
CA PHE A 142 -2.54 10.72 -2.82
C PHE A 142 -2.50 12.25 -2.71
N SER A 143 -1.84 12.74 -1.66
CA SER A 143 -1.51 14.15 -1.47
C SER A 143 -0.05 14.27 -1.02
N LEU A 144 0.65 15.28 -1.52
CA LEU A 144 1.98 15.67 -1.10
C LEU A 144 1.89 17.06 -0.48
N GLU A 145 2.21 17.17 0.81
CA GLU A 145 2.23 18.43 1.54
C GLU A 145 3.68 18.83 1.81
N ARG A 146 4.07 19.99 1.27
CA ARG A 146 5.34 20.61 1.63
C ARG A 146 5.23 21.19 3.04
N GLY A 147 6.21 20.89 3.88
CA GLY A 147 6.26 21.36 5.27
C GLY A 147 7.59 20.97 5.92
N ASN A 148 7.73 21.25 7.22
CA ASN A 148 8.83 20.75 8.03
C ASN A 148 8.25 20.00 9.25
N PRO A 149 8.07 18.66 9.18
CA PRO A 149 8.42 17.78 8.05
C PRO A 149 7.40 17.82 6.90
N ALA A 150 7.84 17.44 5.69
CA ALA A 150 6.95 17.18 4.57
C ALA A 150 6.07 15.94 4.85
N ARG A 151 4.91 15.84 4.22
CA ARG A 151 3.99 14.72 4.44
C ARG A 151 3.45 14.15 3.14
N VAL A 152 3.24 12.84 3.15
CA VAL A 152 2.58 12.04 2.12
C VAL A 152 1.29 11.51 2.74
N THR A 153 0.15 11.77 2.10
CA THR A 153 -1.11 11.14 2.48
C THR A 153 -1.53 10.19 1.37
N LEU A 154 -1.69 8.92 1.69
CA LEU A 154 -2.19 7.88 0.79
C LEU A 154 -3.63 7.56 1.13
N TYR A 155 -4.49 7.54 0.12
CA TYR A 155 -5.89 7.15 0.28
C TYR A 155 -6.08 5.80 -0.39
N MET A 156 -6.43 4.79 0.41
CA MET A 156 -6.44 3.39 0.01
C MET A 156 -7.83 2.79 0.19
N ASP A 157 -8.23 1.95 -0.77
CA ASP A 157 -9.46 1.16 -0.72
C ASP A 157 -9.16 -0.27 -0.28
N GLY A 158 -10.15 -0.89 0.37
CA GLY A 158 -10.03 -2.27 0.86
C GLY A 158 -8.92 -2.41 1.88
N LEU A 159 -8.84 -1.48 2.84
CA LEU A 159 -7.75 -1.44 3.80
C LEU A 159 -7.85 -2.66 4.73
N THR A 160 -6.78 -3.43 4.82
CA THR A 160 -6.65 -4.59 5.70
C THR A 160 -5.50 -4.39 6.67
N ILE A 161 -5.69 -4.82 7.91
CA ILE A 161 -4.68 -4.71 8.98
C ILE A 161 -4.12 -6.10 9.26
N ARG A 162 -2.79 -6.19 9.36
CA ARG A 162 -2.13 -7.37 9.92
C ARG A 162 -1.31 -6.96 11.13
N GLU A 163 -1.54 -7.65 12.23
CA GLU A 163 -0.74 -7.44 13.43
C GLU A 163 0.67 -7.98 13.21
N ARG A 164 1.68 -7.20 13.62
CA ARG A 164 3.03 -7.72 13.71
C ARG A 164 3.12 -8.63 14.92
N ALA A 165 3.37 -9.93 14.70
CA ALA A 165 3.65 -10.85 15.79
C ALA A 165 4.81 -10.30 16.64
N GLN A 166 4.55 -9.97 17.90
CA GLN A 166 5.63 -9.70 18.84
C GLN A 166 6.41 -11.00 19.00
N GLY A 167 7.66 -11.02 18.55
CA GLY A 167 8.59 -12.10 18.85
C GLY A 167 8.63 -12.30 20.35
N LYS A 168 8.34 -13.52 20.80
CA LYS A 168 8.56 -13.96 22.17
C LYS A 168 10.06 -13.99 22.48
#